data_AF-A0A2C4R4V6-F1
#
_entry.id   AF-A0A2C4R4V6-F1
#
_cell.length_a   1.000
_cell.length_b   1.000
_cell.length_c   1.000
_cell.angle_alpha   90.00
_cell.angle_beta   90.00
_cell.angle_gamma   90.00
#
_symmetry.space_group_name_H-M   'P 1'
#
loop_
_entity.id
_entity.type
_entity.pdbx_description
1 polymer ?
#
loop_
_entity_poly.entity_id
_entity_poly.type
_entity_poly.pdbx_seq_one_letter_code
_entity_poly.pdbx_strand_id
1 'polypeptide(L)' 'MKKRWISWWISNIFWIILFGVWAAIIWLRDVDGAGVTQTSEIKSISLIVLLIAFTIPIFIQVIWLIINLRVSRKNNYTI' A
#
# COMPACT_ATOMS: atom_id res chain seq x y z
N MET A 1 0.93 -23.45 -0.34
CA MET A 1 0.97 -22.40 0.72
C MET A 1 2.20 -21.49 0.62
N LYS A 2 3.44 -22.02 0.67
CA LYS A 2 4.68 -21.19 0.69
C LYS A 2 4.78 -20.13 -0.43
N LYS A 3 4.57 -20.47 -1.70
CA LYS A 3 4.67 -19.51 -2.82
C LYS A 3 3.67 -18.34 -2.73
N ARG A 4 2.41 -18.61 -2.36
CA ARG A 4 1.35 -17.58 -2.19
C ARG A 4 1.66 -16.66 -1.01
N TRP A 5 2.19 -17.23 0.08
CA TRP A 5 2.60 -16.47 1.26
C TRP A 5 3.81 -15.57 0.98
N ILE A 6 4.82 -16.09 0.28
CA ILE A 6 5.98 -15.30 -0.16
C ILE A 6 5.54 -14.16 -1.09
N SER A 7 4.67 -14.44 -2.07
CA SER A 7 4.11 -13.43 -2.96
C SER A 7 3.35 -12.34 -2.21
N TRP A 8 2.61 -12.70 -1.16
CA TRP A 8 1.92 -11.74 -0.29
C TRP A 8 2.90 -10.79 0.41
N TRP A 9 3.98 -11.32 1.01
CA TRP A 9 5.00 -10.50 1.65
C TRP A 9 5.74 -9.58 0.67
N ILE A 10 6.12 -10.09 -0.50
CA ILE A 10 6.76 -9.29 -1.55
C ILE A 10 5.87 -8.11 -1.96
N SER A 11 4.57 -8.36 -2.14
CA SER A 11 3.63 -7.32 -2.52
C SER A 11 3.46 -6.26 -1.42
N ASN A 12 3.46 -6.66 -0.13
CA ASN A 12 3.43 -5.70 0.98
C ASN A 12 4.69 -4.82 1.02
N ILE A 13 5.87 -5.44 0.90
CA ILE A 13 7.14 -4.71 0.89
C ILE A 13 7.18 -3.70 -0.27
N PHE A 14 6.72 -4.10 -1.45
CA PHE A 14 6.61 -3.21 -2.60
C PHE A 14 5.76 -1.97 -2.29
N TRP A 15 4.57 -2.14 -1.70
CA TRP A 15 3.70 -1.00 -1.37
C TRP A 15 4.28 -0.11 -0.26
N ILE A 16 4.94 -0.69 0.74
CA ILE A 16 5.60 0.09 1.81
C ILE A 16 6.72 0.95 1.22
N ILE A 17 7.56 0.39 0.35
CA ILE A 17 8.63 1.14 -0.32
C ILE A 17 8.03 2.25 -1.18
N LEU A 18 7.01 1.92 -1.98
CA LEU A 18 6.36 2.89 -2.86
C LEU A 18 5.73 4.04 -2.06
N PHE A 19 5.06 3.74 -0.95
CA PHE A 19 4.51 4.75 -0.04
C PHE A 19 5.60 5.65 0.53
N GLY A 20 6.69 5.04 1.04
CA GLY A 20 7.82 5.78 1.61
C GLY A 20 8.48 6.73 0.61
N VAL A 21 8.67 6.30 -0.63
CA VAL A 21 9.23 7.14 -1.70
C VAL A 21 8.30 8.32 -1.99
N TRP A 22 7.00 8.10 -2.14
CA TRP A 22 6.05 9.18 -2.38
C TRP A 22 5.94 10.15 -1.20
N ALA A 23 5.95 9.64 0.02
CA ALA A 23 5.96 10.47 1.23
C ALA A 23 7.22 11.34 1.29
N ALA A 24 8.40 10.78 0.97
CA ALA A 24 9.65 11.54 0.91
C ALA A 24 9.60 12.64 -0.17
N ILE A 25 9.07 12.35 -1.36
CA ILE A 25 8.89 13.35 -2.43
C ILE A 25 8.01 14.51 -1.95
N ILE A 26 6.89 14.22 -1.28
CA ILE A 26 5.99 15.25 -0.72
C ILE A 26 6.71 16.07 0.35
N TRP A 27 7.48 15.42 1.21
CA TRP A 27 8.14 16.08 2.33
C TRP A 27 9.29 16.99 1.88
N LEU A 28 10.08 16.54 0.90
CA LEU A 28 11.31 17.19 0.46
C LEU A 28 11.11 18.26 -0.62
N ARG A 29 9.95 18.31 -1.29
CA ARG A 29 9.68 19.34 -2.31
C ARG A 29 9.30 20.68 -1.68
N ASP A 30 9.70 21.78 -2.32
CA ASP A 30 9.32 23.14 -1.92
C ASP A 30 8.07 23.65 -2.64
N VAL A 31 7.79 23.11 -3.83
CA VAL A 31 6.68 23.52 -4.69
C VAL A 31 5.95 22.27 -5.19
N ASP A 32 4.62 22.33 -5.31
CA ASP A 32 3.83 21.23 -5.84
C ASP A 32 3.58 21.31 -7.35
N GLY A 33 2.85 20.33 -7.88
CA GLY A 33 2.52 20.23 -9.30
C GLY A 33 1.62 21.34 -9.83
N ALA A 34 1.03 22.17 -8.95
CA ALA A 34 0.27 23.36 -9.33
C ALA A 34 1.12 24.65 -9.25
N GLY A 35 2.40 24.54 -8.90
CA GLY A 35 3.27 25.71 -8.71
C GLY A 35 3.07 26.40 -7.36
N VAL A 36 2.38 25.78 -6.40
CA VAL A 36 2.12 26.36 -5.08
C VAL A 36 3.22 25.97 -4.11
N THR A 37 3.76 26.96 -3.39
CA THR A 37 4.75 26.74 -2.34
C THR A 37 4.16 25.92 -1.19
N GLN A 38 4.85 24.85 -0.82
CA GLN A 38 4.38 23.87 0.17
C GLN A 38 4.80 24.28 1.58
N THR A 39 3.86 24.80 2.38
CA THR A 39 4.04 24.97 3.83
C THR A 39 3.96 23.62 4.56
N SER A 40 4.44 23.56 5.80
CA SER A 40 4.36 22.34 6.63
C SER A 40 2.92 21.82 6.78
N GLU A 41 1.93 22.71 6.83
CA GLU A 41 0.50 22.37 6.91
C GLU A 41 -0.01 21.76 5.61
N ILE A 42 0.37 22.31 4.45
CA ILE A 42 -0.06 21.77 3.14
C ILE A 42 0.62 20.42 2.87
N LYS A 43 1.87 20.24 3.31
CA LYS A 43 2.59 18.96 3.23
C LYS A 43 1.89 17.88 4.04
N SER A 44 1.47 18.18 5.27
CA SER A 44 0.77 17.20 6.12
C SER A 44 -0.58 16.78 5.52
N ILE A 45 -1.35 17.71 4.96
CA ILE A 45 -2.59 17.40 4.23
C ILE A 45 -2.30 16.47 3.04
N SER A 46 -1.26 16.78 2.26
CA SER A 46 -0.85 15.94 1.12
C SER A 46 -0.46 14.52 1.56
N LEU A 47 0.21 14.37 2.71
CA LEU A 47 0.56 13.06 3.29
C LEU A 47 -0.68 12.29 3.78
N ILE A 48 -1.67 12.96 4.35
CA ILE A 48 -2.95 12.33 4.73
C ILE A 48 -3.68 11.80 3.49
N VAL A 49 -3.73 12.60 2.42
CA VAL A 49 -4.32 12.18 1.15
C VAL A 49 -3.58 10.96 0.58
N LEU A 50 -2.24 10.97 0.61
CA LEU A 50 -1.43 9.82 0.19
C LEU A 50 -1.75 8.57 1.03
N LEU A 51 -1.89 8.70 2.34
CA LEU A 51 -2.23 7.61 3.25
C LEU A 51 -3.61 7.00 2.93
N ILE A 52 -4.61 7.84 2.70
CA ILE A 52 -5.96 7.40 2.31
C ILE A 52 -5.91 6.65 0.97
N ALA A 53 -5.20 7.19 -0.02
CA ALA A 53 -5.05 6.54 -1.32
C ALA A 53 -4.39 5.15 -1.21
N PHE A 54 -3.35 5.02 -0.39
CA PHE A 54 -2.66 3.74 -0.16
C PHE A 54 -3.45 2.76 0.71
N THR A 55 -4.52 3.20 1.36
CA THR A 55 -5.41 2.30 2.09
C THR A 55 -6.19 1.38 1.13
N ILE A 56 -6.49 1.84 -0.08
CA ILE A 56 -7.22 1.08 -1.11
C ILE A 56 -6.49 -0.23 -1.51
N PRO A 57 -5.21 -0.22 -1.94
CA PRO A 57 -4.50 -1.44 -2.29
C PRO A 57 -4.33 -2.39 -1.09
N ILE A 58 -4.18 -1.87 0.14
CA ILE A 58 -4.13 -2.68 1.36
C ILE A 58 -5.43 -3.48 1.54
N PHE A 59 -6.60 -2.83 1.39
CA PHE A 59 -7.88 -3.52 1.48
C PHE A 59 -8.02 -4.63 0.42
N ILE A 60 -7.64 -4.35 -0.83
CA ILE A 60 -7.68 -5.34 -1.92
C ILE A 60 -6.78 -6.54 -1.58
N GLN A 61 -5.57 -6.30 -1.07
CA GLN A 61 -4.64 -7.35 -0.67
C GLN A 61 -5.15 -8.21 0.48
N VAL A 62 -5.79 -7.61 1.49
CA VAL A 62 -6.37 -8.33 2.63
C VAL A 62 -7.50 -9.25 2.15
N ILE A 63 -8.42 -8.73 1.33
CA ILE A 63 -9.51 -9.52 0.75
C ILE A 63 -8.96 -10.70 -0.06
N TRP A 64 -7.97 -10.43 -0.93
CA TRP A 64 -7.31 -11.46 -1.73
C TRP A 64 -6.63 -12.53 -0.87
N LEU A 65 -5.96 -12.13 0.21
CA LEU A 65 -5.35 -13.07 1.15
C LEU A 65 -6.40 -13.97 1.80
N ILE A 66 -7.51 -13.41 2.28
CA ILE A 66 -8.59 -14.16 2.92
C ILE A 66 -9.17 -15.21 1.96
N ILE A 67 -9.45 -14.83 0.71
CA ILE A 67 -9.95 -15.74 -0.32
C ILE A 67 -8.95 -16.88 -0.55
N ASN A 68 -7.67 -16.55 -0.72
CA ASN A 68 -6.62 -17.55 -0.95
C ASN A 68 -6.46 -18.53 0.22
N LEU A 69 -6.53 -18.04 1.46
CA LEU A 69 -6.44 -18.88 2.66
C LEU A 69 -7.67 -19.79 2.82
N ARG A 70 -8.86 -19.33 2.43
CA ARG A 70 -10.08 -20.17 2.45
C ARG A 70 -10.03 -21.25 1.37
N VAL A 71 -9.69 -20.90 0.14
CA VAL A 71 -9.59 -21.85 -0.98
C VAL A 71 -8.55 -22.93 -0.70
N SER A 72 -7.38 -22.55 -0.15
CA SER A 72 -6.34 -23.54 0.14
C SER A 72 -6.71 -24.53 1.25
N ARG A 73 -7.62 -24.16 2.16
CA ARG A 73 -8.14 -25.10 3.16
C ARG A 73 -9.09 -26.12 2.52
N LYS A 74 -9.99 -25.69 1.64
CA LYS A 74 -10.97 -26.58 0.99
C LYS A 74 -10.30 -27.72 0.21
N ASN A 75 -9.23 -27.43 -0.54
CA ASN A 75 -8.49 -28.45 -1.30
C ASN A 75 -7.83 -29.53 -0.44
N ASN A 76 -7.56 -29.28 0.84
CA ASN A 76 -6.94 -30.27 1.73
C ASN A 76 -7.95 -31.28 2.31
N TYR A 77 -9.26 -31.03 2.21
CA TYR A 77 -10.32 -31.92 2.73
C TYR A 77 -11.03 -32.72 1.64
N THR A 78 -10.67 -32.53 0.37
CA THR A 78 -11.27 -33.22 -0.78
C THR A 78 -10.26 -34.18 -1.45
N ILE A 79 -9.39 -34.80 -0.66
CA ILE A 79 -8.46 -35.85 -1.09
C ILE A 79 -8.98 -37.18 -0.55
#